data_AF-A0A2J5I9N1-F1
#
_entry.id   AF-A0A2J5I9N1-F1
#
_cell.length_a   1.000
_cell.length_b   1.000
_cell.length_c   1.000
_cell.angle_alpha   90.00
_cell.angle_beta   90.00
_cell.angle_gamma   90.00
#
_symmetry.space_group_name_H-M   'P 1'
#
loop_
_entity.id
_entity.type
_entity.pdbx_description
1 polymer ?
#
loop_
_entity_poly.entity_id
_entity_poly.type
_entity_poly.pdbx_seq_one_letter_code
_entity_poly.pdbx_strand_id
1 'polypeptide(L)'
;MLKYIYLKTIAVLLRALSRLTTSIHAHPDAIEHIPSRDPNRTIKIHIYYPPHPTTPPNTRILLNFSGSGFVMPAHGLDDPFCRRISAETGYTVLDVSYRTAPEHPFPAALNDAADAVAWTRSRYPSARLALSGFSAGGNIAAVTATTNTTTTLSTTTDTDSETPSFSHLMLFYPAVDMRASNPPKTAPDSSVRPLLPNWVLVFFVRCYMAGFADKDIPSALADPRVSPALADPARYPRVCGIVTAAQDTMAQDAERLAGRIEEAGKGRSVVVWERMEGVGHAWDKFVKDGEGAVPWVRRERAYGIAVEVLGM
;
A
#
# COMPACT_ATOMS: atom_id res chain seq x y z
N MET A 1 -3.28 7.04 -28.44
CA MET A 1 -3.27 8.49 -28.17
C MET A 1 -4.60 8.99 -27.58
N LEU A 2 -5.75 8.78 -28.25
CA LEU A 2 -7.06 9.26 -27.77
C LEU A 2 -7.46 8.74 -26.37
N LYS A 3 -7.27 7.43 -26.11
CA LYS A 3 -7.48 6.80 -24.78
C LYS A 3 -6.69 7.49 -23.66
N TYR A 4 -5.39 7.75 -23.89
CA TYR A 4 -4.53 8.41 -22.92
C TYR A 4 -5.01 9.83 -22.62
N ILE A 5 -5.35 10.61 -23.65
CA ILE A 5 -5.87 11.97 -23.48
C ILE A 5 -7.15 11.95 -22.65
N TYR A 6 -8.09 11.04 -22.94
CA TYR A 6 -9.32 10.89 -22.16
C TYR A 6 -9.06 10.57 -20.69
N LEU A 7 -8.22 9.57 -20.40
CA LEU A 7 -7.88 9.18 -19.03
C LEU A 7 -7.17 10.32 -18.29
N LYS A 8 -6.23 11.00 -18.96
CA LYS A 8 -5.50 12.13 -18.39
C LYS A 8 -6.41 13.30 -18.07
N THR A 9 -7.34 13.65 -18.95
CA THR A 9 -8.30 14.74 -18.71
C THR A 9 -9.15 14.48 -17.48
N ILE A 10 -9.72 13.27 -17.35
CA ILE A 10 -10.53 12.92 -16.17
C ILE A 10 -9.66 12.91 -14.91
N ALA A 11 -8.45 12.34 -14.97
CA ALA A 11 -7.52 12.32 -13.84
C ALA A 11 -7.18 13.74 -13.37
N VAL A 12 -6.86 14.65 -14.29
CA VAL A 12 -6.58 16.06 -13.96
C VAL A 12 -7.79 16.72 -13.30
N LEU A 13 -9.00 16.50 -13.81
CA LEU A 13 -10.23 17.04 -13.21
C LEU A 13 -10.48 16.50 -11.79
N LEU A 14 -10.34 15.18 -11.59
CA LEU A 14 -10.49 14.56 -10.27
C LEU A 14 -9.44 15.08 -9.28
N ARG A 15 -8.19 15.23 -9.71
CA ARG A 15 -7.11 15.79 -8.89
C ARG A 15 -7.36 17.25 -8.55
N ALA A 16 -7.85 18.06 -9.50
CA ALA A 16 -8.20 19.46 -9.25
C ALA A 16 -9.35 19.57 -8.24
N LEU A 17 -10.40 18.77 -8.40
CA LEU A 17 -11.53 18.73 -7.46
C LEU A 17 -11.08 18.29 -6.06
N SER A 18 -10.24 17.25 -5.98
CA SER A 18 -9.71 16.76 -4.70
C SER A 18 -8.91 17.82 -3.95
N ARG A 19 -8.16 18.69 -4.65
CA ARG A 19 -7.44 19.81 -4.03
C ARG A 19 -8.36 20.88 -3.44
N LEU A 20 -9.60 20.98 -3.93
CA LEU A 20 -10.60 21.92 -3.38
C LEU A 20 -11.24 21.38 -2.09
N THR A 21 -11.32 20.06 -1.95
CA THR A 21 -12.01 19.42 -0.82
C THR A 21 -11.06 18.87 0.24
N THR A 22 -9.79 18.66 -0.10
CA THR A 22 -8.82 17.99 0.76
C THR A 22 -7.47 18.67 0.60
N SER A 23 -6.95 19.21 1.72
CA SER A 23 -5.57 19.65 1.80
C SER A 23 -4.77 18.65 2.62
N ILE A 24 -3.69 18.13 2.03
CA ILE A 24 -2.79 17.21 2.71
C ILE A 24 -1.73 18.04 3.42
N HIS A 25 -1.76 18.02 4.74
CA HIS A 25 -0.76 18.65 5.59
C HIS A 25 -0.02 17.55 6.34
N ALA A 26 1.19 17.24 5.87
CA ALA A 26 2.09 16.32 6.54
C ALA A 26 3.16 17.09 7.31
N HIS A 27 3.54 16.57 8.47
CA HIS A 27 4.54 17.13 9.37
C HIS A 27 5.64 16.09 9.64
N PRO A 28 6.39 15.68 8.60
CA PRO A 28 7.53 14.79 8.79
C PRO A 28 8.67 15.50 9.52
N ASP A 29 9.52 14.72 10.16
CA ASP A 29 10.73 15.23 10.84
C ASP A 29 11.83 15.60 9.83
N ALA A 30 11.88 14.90 8.70
CA ALA A 30 12.79 15.21 7.60
C ALA A 30 12.17 14.89 6.23
N ILE A 31 12.70 15.52 5.19
CA ILE A 31 12.34 15.27 3.79
C ILE A 31 13.61 14.94 3.03
N GLU A 32 13.62 13.77 2.38
CA GLU A 32 14.72 13.33 1.52
C GLU A 32 14.25 13.21 0.06
N HIS A 33 15.19 13.34 -0.87
CA HIS A 33 14.96 13.07 -2.28
C HIS A 33 15.96 12.03 -2.74
N ILE A 34 15.47 10.83 -3.01
CA ILE A 34 16.33 9.70 -3.39
C ILE A 34 16.37 9.53 -4.90
N PRO A 35 17.45 8.95 -5.47
CA PRO A 35 17.50 8.64 -6.89
C PRO A 35 16.37 7.68 -7.30
N SER A 36 15.78 7.91 -8.47
CA SER A 36 15.01 6.90 -9.19
C SER A 36 15.90 6.25 -10.25
N ARG A 37 15.52 5.05 -10.72
CA ARG A 37 16.12 4.42 -11.90
C ARG A 37 16.01 5.28 -13.17
N ASP A 38 15.04 6.20 -13.21
CA ASP A 38 14.95 7.18 -14.28
C ASP A 38 15.83 8.39 -13.95
N PRO A 39 16.90 8.66 -14.73
CA PRO A 39 18.00 9.53 -14.31
C PRO A 39 17.60 11.00 -14.05
N ASN A 40 16.48 11.45 -14.61
CA ASN A 40 15.98 12.82 -14.46
C ASN A 40 14.87 12.93 -13.39
N ARG A 41 14.77 11.95 -12.49
CA ARG A 41 13.74 11.90 -11.47
C ARG A 41 14.30 11.51 -10.10
N THR A 42 13.78 12.19 -9.09
CA THR A 42 13.94 11.79 -7.68
C THR A 42 12.61 11.33 -7.09
N ILE A 43 12.68 10.45 -6.09
CA ILE A 43 11.54 10.03 -5.27
C ILE A 43 11.61 10.80 -3.96
N LYS A 44 10.60 11.60 -3.65
CA LYS A 44 10.49 12.31 -2.38
C LYS A 44 10.09 11.32 -1.27
N ILE A 45 10.73 11.42 -0.11
CA ILE A 45 10.41 10.62 1.08
C ILE A 45 10.17 11.57 2.24
N HIS A 46 9.06 11.36 2.95
CA HIS A 46 8.79 11.95 4.25
C HIS A 46 9.28 10.99 5.34
N ILE A 47 10.12 11.47 6.25
CA ILE A 47 10.75 10.65 7.28
C ILE A 47 10.18 11.02 8.65
N TYR A 48 9.80 10.00 9.40
CA TYR A 48 9.33 10.10 10.78
C TYR A 48 10.29 9.31 11.65
N TYR A 49 10.94 9.99 12.60
CA TYR A 49 11.86 9.37 13.55
C TYR A 49 11.16 9.01 14.84
N PRO A 50 11.58 7.92 15.52
CA PRO A 50 11.09 7.63 16.85
C PRO A 50 11.53 8.75 17.81
N PRO A 51 10.67 9.20 18.74
CA PRO A 51 10.97 10.31 19.65
C PRO A 51 12.14 9.98 20.61
N HIS A 52 12.34 8.69 20.88
CA HIS A 52 13.44 8.17 21.67
C HIS A 52 14.19 7.12 20.84
N PRO A 53 15.16 7.53 20.00
CA PRO A 53 15.89 6.60 19.16
C PRO A 53 16.66 5.60 20.02
N THR A 54 16.45 4.31 19.76
CA THR A 54 17.28 3.24 20.34
C THR A 54 18.73 3.40 19.86
N THR A 55 19.69 2.92 20.64
CA THR A 55 21.10 2.84 20.21
C THR A 55 21.41 1.38 19.82
N PRO A 56 21.87 1.08 18.59
CA PRO A 56 22.09 2.02 17.49
C PRO A 56 20.77 2.50 16.85
N PRO A 57 20.70 3.75 16.36
CA PRO A 57 19.50 4.29 15.73
C PRO A 57 19.19 3.56 14.41
N ASN A 58 17.90 3.53 14.05
CA ASN A 58 17.40 3.07 12.75
C ASN A 58 17.60 1.58 12.45
N THR A 59 17.53 0.71 13.48
CA THR A 59 17.56 -0.76 13.29
C THR A 59 16.28 -1.34 12.71
N ARG A 60 15.19 -0.57 12.71
CA ARG A 60 13.86 -0.93 12.20
C ARG A 60 13.38 0.19 11.28
N ILE A 61 13.16 -0.12 10.00
CA ILE A 61 12.67 0.84 9.01
C ILE A 61 11.36 0.31 8.42
N LEU A 62 10.34 1.15 8.38
CA LEU A 62 9.06 0.85 7.75
C LEU A 62 8.93 1.71 6.49
N LEU A 63 8.79 1.10 5.32
CA LEU A 63 8.40 1.84 4.12
C LEU A 63 6.88 1.84 3.99
N ASN A 64 6.28 3.03 4.00
CA ASN A 64 4.84 3.24 3.82
C ASN A 64 4.51 3.73 2.42
N PHE A 65 3.43 3.19 1.85
CA PHE A 65 2.86 3.63 0.57
C PHE A 65 1.40 4.02 0.74
N SER A 66 1.07 5.26 0.38
CA SER A 66 -0.27 5.79 0.57
C SER A 66 -1.32 5.26 -0.41
N GLY A 67 -2.59 5.33 -0.01
CA GLY A 67 -3.73 4.96 -0.87
C GLY A 67 -4.10 6.08 -1.83
N SER A 68 -3.85 5.86 -3.14
CA SER A 68 -4.10 6.87 -4.18
C SER A 68 -5.04 6.41 -5.31
N GLY A 69 -5.50 5.16 -5.29
CA GLY A 69 -6.07 4.55 -6.49
C GLY A 69 -5.08 4.53 -7.67
N PHE A 70 -3.77 4.61 -7.40
CA PHE A 70 -2.69 4.83 -8.36
C PHE A 70 -2.77 6.15 -9.13
N VAL A 71 -3.72 7.05 -8.83
CA VAL A 71 -4.01 8.23 -9.65
C VAL A 71 -3.96 9.52 -8.84
N MET A 72 -4.42 9.51 -7.60
CA MET A 72 -4.57 10.69 -6.76
C MET A 72 -3.26 11.10 -6.08
N PRO A 73 -2.98 12.40 -5.91
CA PRO A 73 -1.84 12.84 -5.12
C PRO A 73 -2.16 12.65 -3.63
N ALA A 74 -1.69 11.54 -3.06
CA ALA A 74 -2.00 11.15 -1.67
C ALA A 74 -0.75 11.03 -0.77
N HIS A 75 0.43 11.41 -1.25
CA HIS A 75 1.66 11.39 -0.44
C HIS A 75 1.52 12.33 0.76
N GLY A 76 1.84 11.85 1.98
CA GLY A 76 1.62 12.58 3.23
C GLY A 76 0.22 12.45 3.83
N LEU A 77 -0.74 11.79 3.17
CA LEU A 77 -2.08 11.56 3.74
C LEU A 77 -2.04 10.65 4.98
N ASP A 78 -1.01 9.81 5.07
CA ASP A 78 -0.83 8.85 6.16
C ASP A 78 -0.02 9.43 7.34
N ASP A 79 0.11 10.75 7.43
CA ASP A 79 0.90 11.42 8.47
C ASP A 79 0.53 10.98 9.91
N PRO A 80 -0.76 10.91 10.31
CA PRO A 80 -1.12 10.43 11.64
C PRO A 80 -0.71 8.97 11.89
N PHE A 81 -0.79 8.12 10.86
CA PHE A 81 -0.34 6.73 10.95
C PHE A 81 1.18 6.67 11.11
N CYS A 82 1.93 7.35 10.24
CA CYS A 82 3.39 7.32 10.24
C CYS A 82 3.94 7.85 11.57
N ARG A 83 3.37 8.95 12.09
CA ARG A 83 3.74 9.51 13.39
C ARG A 83 3.48 8.53 14.53
N ARG A 84 2.30 7.90 14.55
CA ARG A 84 1.93 6.95 15.60
C ARG A 84 2.82 5.72 15.61
N ILE A 85 3.02 5.10 14.46
CA ILE A 85 3.90 3.92 14.35
C ILE A 85 5.32 4.28 14.78
N SER A 86 5.85 5.40 14.31
CA SER A 86 7.18 5.86 14.72
C SER A 86 7.30 6.02 16.24
N ALA A 87 6.28 6.61 16.87
CA ALA A 87 6.25 6.84 18.32
C ALA A 87 6.10 5.57 19.15
N GLU A 88 5.27 4.63 18.73
CA GLU A 88 4.88 3.48 19.56
C GLU A 88 5.69 2.19 19.27
N THR A 89 6.35 2.08 18.12
CA THR A 89 7.04 0.84 17.70
C THR A 89 8.55 0.97 17.55
N GLY A 90 9.09 2.20 17.62
CA GLY A 90 10.51 2.48 17.42
C GLY A 90 10.99 2.36 15.97
N TYR A 91 10.10 2.15 15.00
CA TYR A 91 10.42 2.19 13.58
C TYR A 91 10.72 3.62 13.14
N THR A 92 11.74 3.81 12.30
CA THR A 92 11.77 4.99 11.43
C THR A 92 10.85 4.73 10.24
N VAL A 93 9.88 5.59 10.02
CA VAL A 93 8.91 5.43 8.93
C VAL A 93 9.31 6.30 7.74
N LEU A 94 9.43 5.68 6.57
CA LEU A 94 9.69 6.32 5.28
C LEU A 94 8.40 6.31 4.46
N ASP A 95 7.69 7.42 4.40
CA ASP A 95 6.49 7.57 3.56
C ASP A 95 6.90 8.00 2.14
N VAL A 96 6.72 7.09 1.18
CA VAL A 96 7.34 7.16 -0.15
C VAL A 96 6.40 7.78 -1.19
N SER A 97 6.87 8.84 -1.86
CA SER A 97 6.15 9.53 -2.94
C SER A 97 6.32 8.82 -4.30
N TYR A 98 5.62 7.70 -4.48
CA TYR A 98 5.63 6.95 -5.74
C TYR A 98 4.86 7.67 -6.86
N ARG A 99 5.22 7.39 -8.11
CA ARG A 99 4.55 7.94 -9.31
C ARG A 99 3.15 7.40 -9.50
N THR A 100 2.27 8.26 -10.01
CA THR A 100 0.88 7.93 -10.30
C THR A 100 0.58 7.88 -11.79
N ALA A 101 -0.38 7.04 -12.13
CA ALA A 101 -1.02 6.93 -13.42
C ALA A 101 -2.04 8.08 -13.63
N PRO A 102 -2.45 8.40 -14.86
CA PRO A 102 -2.09 7.74 -16.13
C PRO A 102 -0.74 8.18 -16.72
N GLU A 103 -0.06 9.19 -16.16
CA GLU A 103 1.24 9.64 -16.65
C GLU A 103 2.32 8.55 -16.52
N HIS A 104 2.23 7.77 -15.45
CA HIS A 104 3.13 6.68 -15.15
C HIS A 104 2.33 5.42 -14.83
N PRO A 105 1.84 4.69 -15.84
CA PRO A 105 1.08 3.45 -15.64
C PRO A 105 1.97 2.35 -15.04
N PHE A 106 1.36 1.21 -14.71
CA PHE A 106 2.06 -0.01 -14.34
C PHE A 106 3.24 -0.30 -15.28
N PRO A 107 4.43 -0.67 -14.78
CA PRO A 107 4.78 -0.93 -13.38
C PRO A 107 5.47 0.25 -12.66
N ALA A 108 5.26 1.51 -13.07
CA ALA A 108 6.06 2.64 -12.58
C ALA A 108 6.03 2.85 -11.06
N ALA A 109 4.88 2.69 -10.41
CA ALA A 109 4.77 2.79 -8.95
C ALA A 109 5.56 1.69 -8.22
N LEU A 110 5.58 0.46 -8.78
CA LEU A 110 6.36 -0.65 -8.24
C LEU A 110 7.87 -0.45 -8.43
N ASN A 111 8.26 0.13 -9.56
CA ASN A 111 9.64 0.51 -9.81
C ASN A 111 10.13 1.51 -8.76
N ASP A 112 9.31 2.50 -8.41
CA ASP A 112 9.64 3.47 -7.37
C ASP A 112 9.74 2.82 -5.98
N ALA A 113 8.85 1.89 -5.66
CA ALA A 113 8.92 1.13 -4.41
C ALA A 113 10.22 0.31 -4.33
N ALA A 114 10.61 -0.36 -5.41
CA ALA A 114 11.87 -1.11 -5.48
C ALA A 114 13.09 -0.20 -5.35
N ASP A 115 13.09 0.97 -6.01
CA ASP A 115 14.17 1.96 -5.89
C ASP A 115 14.29 2.47 -4.44
N ALA A 116 13.15 2.71 -3.76
CA ALA A 116 13.12 3.10 -2.35
C ALA A 116 13.64 2.01 -1.41
N VAL A 117 13.28 0.74 -1.65
CA VAL A 117 13.82 -0.40 -0.89
C VAL A 117 15.33 -0.51 -1.08
N ALA A 118 15.82 -0.44 -2.32
CA ALA A 118 17.25 -0.53 -2.62
C ALA A 118 18.05 0.59 -1.97
N TRP A 119 17.57 1.84 -2.07
CA TRP A 119 18.17 2.98 -1.38
C TRP A 119 18.20 2.78 0.13
N THR A 120 17.08 2.31 0.72
CA THR A 120 16.97 2.07 2.17
C THR A 120 17.97 1.01 2.64
N ARG A 121 18.10 -0.12 1.92
CA ARG A 121 19.09 -1.16 2.23
C ARG A 121 20.52 -0.63 2.13
N SER A 122 20.82 0.21 1.14
CA SER A 122 22.15 0.83 1.01
C SER A 122 22.44 1.82 2.15
N ARG A 123 21.43 2.57 2.59
CA ARG A 123 21.57 3.60 3.63
C ARG A 123 21.63 3.00 5.04
N TYR A 124 20.91 1.90 5.25
CA TYR A 124 20.75 1.22 6.55
C TYR A 124 20.99 -0.30 6.38
N PRO A 125 22.23 -0.74 6.11
CA PRO A 125 22.53 -2.13 5.75
C PRO A 125 22.18 -3.15 6.83
N SER A 126 22.15 -2.74 8.11
CA SER A 126 21.80 -3.60 9.24
C SER A 126 20.33 -3.50 9.66
N ALA A 127 19.52 -2.68 8.99
CA ALA A 127 18.13 -2.47 9.38
C ALA A 127 17.23 -3.62 8.93
N ARG A 128 16.31 -4.02 9.81
CA ARG A 128 15.19 -4.88 9.45
C ARG A 128 14.14 -4.01 8.77
N LEU A 129 13.81 -4.35 7.52
CA LEU A 129 12.80 -3.61 6.75
C LEU A 129 11.43 -4.25 6.90
N ALA A 130 10.42 -3.41 7.16
CA ALA A 130 9.02 -3.74 7.08
C ALA A 130 8.34 -2.91 5.99
N LEU A 131 7.17 -3.35 5.55
CA LEU A 131 6.36 -2.66 4.54
C LEU A 131 4.97 -2.38 5.08
N SER A 132 4.41 -1.23 4.75
CA SER A 132 2.99 -0.93 4.95
C SER A 132 2.38 -0.22 3.77
N GLY A 133 1.06 -0.32 3.66
CA GLY A 133 0.35 0.55 2.73
C GLY A 133 -1.16 0.46 2.81
N PHE A 134 -1.80 1.47 2.23
CA PHE A 134 -3.24 1.66 2.24
C PHE A 134 -3.80 1.52 0.82
N SER A 135 -4.90 0.77 0.62
CA SER A 135 -5.57 0.67 -0.69
C SER A 135 -4.59 0.31 -1.84
N ALA A 136 -4.41 1.20 -2.82
CA ALA A 136 -3.41 1.09 -3.88
C ALA A 136 -1.96 0.98 -3.36
N GLY A 137 -1.62 1.71 -2.29
CA GLY A 137 -0.34 1.56 -1.61
C GLY A 137 -0.21 0.21 -0.90
N GLY A 138 -1.31 -0.36 -0.42
CA GLY A 138 -1.36 -1.72 0.12
C GLY A 138 -1.07 -2.78 -0.96
N ASN A 139 -1.53 -2.56 -2.19
CA ASN A 139 -1.13 -3.36 -3.35
C ASN A 139 0.38 -3.25 -3.62
N ILE A 140 0.93 -2.03 -3.67
CA ILE A 140 2.36 -1.78 -3.88
C ILE A 140 3.19 -2.49 -2.80
N ALA A 141 2.79 -2.36 -1.53
CA ALA A 141 3.45 -3.02 -0.41
C ALA A 141 3.42 -4.54 -0.54
N ALA A 142 2.26 -5.14 -0.86
CA ALA A 142 2.11 -6.58 -1.03
C ALA A 142 2.93 -7.15 -2.20
N VAL A 143 2.97 -6.43 -3.34
CA VAL A 143 3.80 -6.81 -4.49
C VAL A 143 5.29 -6.68 -4.16
N THR A 144 5.68 -5.59 -3.50
CA THR A 144 7.07 -5.37 -3.08
C THR A 144 7.52 -6.45 -2.09
N ALA A 145 6.64 -6.88 -1.19
CA ALA A 145 6.93 -7.93 -0.21
C ALA A 145 7.19 -9.30 -0.83
N THR A 146 6.52 -9.61 -1.95
CA THR A 146 6.57 -10.92 -2.62
C THR A 146 7.52 -10.99 -3.81
N THR A 147 8.10 -9.85 -4.18
CA THR A 147 9.12 -9.75 -5.24
C THR A 147 10.50 -9.61 -4.59
N ASN A 148 11.45 -10.47 -5.01
CA ASN A 148 12.84 -10.39 -4.55
C ASN A 148 13.46 -9.08 -5.07
N THR A 149 13.44 -8.04 -4.23
CA THR A 149 13.92 -6.69 -4.59
C THR A 149 15.44 -6.56 -4.71
N THR A 150 16.20 -7.64 -4.50
CA THR A 150 17.66 -7.67 -4.73
C THR A 150 17.98 -7.80 -6.22
N THR A 151 17.10 -8.44 -6.98
CA THR A 151 17.23 -8.58 -8.41
C THR A 151 16.49 -7.39 -9.00
N THR A 152 17.23 -6.52 -9.68
CA THR A 152 16.64 -5.65 -10.70
C THR A 152 15.63 -6.50 -11.50
N LEU A 153 14.53 -5.94 -12.00
CA LEU A 153 13.59 -6.62 -12.90
C LEU A 153 14.24 -7.04 -14.26
N SER A 154 15.55 -7.31 -14.26
CA SER A 154 16.39 -7.82 -15.32
C SER A 154 16.83 -9.24 -14.97
N THR A 155 16.48 -10.13 -15.89
CA THR A 155 16.96 -11.49 -16.09
C THR A 155 18.40 -11.75 -15.61
N THR A 156 18.58 -12.46 -14.49
CA THR A 156 19.59 -13.52 -14.29
C THR A 156 19.51 -14.09 -12.86
N THR A 157 19.20 -15.39 -12.77
CA THR A 157 19.53 -16.35 -11.71
C THR A 157 19.49 -15.86 -10.26
N ASP A 158 18.30 -15.96 -9.65
CA ASP A 158 18.09 -15.89 -8.20
C ASP A 158 18.79 -17.08 -7.51
N THR A 159 19.71 -16.80 -6.59
CA THR A 159 20.10 -17.75 -5.54
C THR A 159 19.06 -17.67 -4.43
N ASP A 160 18.38 -18.79 -4.18
CA ASP A 160 17.43 -19.01 -3.09
C ASP A 160 18.03 -18.63 -1.72
N SER A 161 17.80 -17.40 -1.26
CA SER A 161 17.88 -17.12 0.18
C SER A 161 16.53 -17.46 0.80
N GLU A 162 16.46 -18.54 1.58
CA GLU A 162 15.25 -19.06 2.26
C GLU A 162 14.61 -18.08 3.29
N THR A 163 15.20 -16.89 3.49
CA THR A 163 14.69 -15.87 4.40
C THR A 163 13.85 -14.82 3.67
N PRO A 164 12.61 -14.55 4.10
CA PRO A 164 11.81 -13.44 3.58
C PRO A 164 12.59 -12.13 3.71
N SER A 165 12.60 -11.34 2.63
CA SER A 165 13.44 -10.14 2.55
C SER A 165 12.94 -8.94 3.38
N PHE A 166 11.78 -9.11 4.04
CA PHE A 166 11.12 -8.14 4.92
C PHE A 166 10.64 -8.84 6.21
N SER A 167 10.73 -8.15 7.35
CA SER A 167 10.34 -8.67 8.66
C SER A 167 8.82 -8.70 8.84
N HIS A 168 8.13 -7.66 8.39
CA HIS A 168 6.70 -7.46 8.59
C HIS A 168 6.02 -6.86 7.35
N LEU A 169 4.73 -7.14 7.19
CA LEU A 169 3.84 -6.50 6.23
C LEU A 169 2.55 -6.04 6.90
N MET A 170 2.20 -4.76 6.81
CA MET A 170 0.93 -4.21 7.34
C MET A 170 0.08 -3.61 6.22
N LEU A 171 -1.09 -4.18 5.96
CA LEU A 171 -1.97 -3.75 4.87
C LEU A 171 -3.30 -3.21 5.41
N PHE A 172 -3.72 -2.07 4.88
CA PHE A 172 -5.03 -1.48 5.17
C PHE A 172 -5.89 -1.48 3.91
N TYR A 173 -7.00 -2.20 3.97
CA TYR A 173 -8.00 -2.37 2.91
C TYR A 173 -7.36 -2.48 1.52
N PRO A 174 -6.41 -3.43 1.34
CA PRO A 174 -5.53 -3.43 0.19
C PRO A 174 -6.23 -3.89 -1.09
N ALA A 175 -5.88 -3.30 -2.23
CA ALA A 175 -6.37 -3.72 -3.53
C ALA A 175 -5.61 -4.96 -4.04
N VAL A 176 -5.91 -6.16 -3.52
CA VAL A 176 -5.08 -7.37 -3.77
C VAL A 176 -5.50 -8.22 -4.97
N ASP A 177 -6.74 -8.09 -5.43
CA ASP A 177 -7.22 -8.75 -6.65
C ASP A 177 -7.97 -7.73 -7.51
N MET A 178 -7.35 -7.32 -8.62
CA MET A 178 -7.90 -6.32 -9.53
C MET A 178 -8.72 -6.93 -10.67
N ARG A 179 -8.84 -8.26 -10.72
CA ARG A 179 -9.60 -8.92 -11.78
C ARG A 179 -11.09 -8.59 -11.65
N ALA A 180 -11.73 -8.42 -12.81
CA ALA A 180 -13.19 -8.32 -12.86
C ALA A 180 -13.82 -9.64 -12.40
N SER A 181 -14.95 -9.54 -11.70
CA SER A 181 -15.77 -10.68 -11.32
C SER A 181 -17.17 -10.55 -11.95
N ASN A 182 -17.80 -11.69 -12.24
CA ASN A 182 -19.20 -11.76 -12.62
C ASN A 182 -19.88 -12.86 -11.77
N PRO A 183 -20.77 -12.50 -10.82
CA PRO A 183 -21.27 -11.14 -10.53
C PRO A 183 -20.20 -10.19 -9.97
N PRO A 184 -20.41 -8.86 -10.02
CA PRO A 184 -19.51 -7.88 -9.41
C PRO A 184 -19.28 -8.14 -7.92
N LYS A 185 -18.09 -7.78 -7.42
CA LYS A 185 -17.72 -7.92 -6.01
C LYS A 185 -18.65 -7.09 -5.13
N THR A 186 -19.07 -7.66 -4.01
CA THR A 186 -19.96 -7.03 -3.04
C THR A 186 -19.25 -6.83 -1.70
N ALA A 187 -19.56 -5.73 -1.01
CA ALA A 187 -19.08 -5.52 0.35
C ALA A 187 -19.74 -6.52 1.32
N PRO A 188 -19.05 -6.99 2.37
CA PRO A 188 -19.65 -7.77 3.45
C PRO A 188 -20.89 -7.13 4.07
N ASP A 189 -20.85 -5.81 4.30
CA ASP A 189 -21.96 -4.98 4.72
C ASP A 189 -22.38 -4.06 3.56
N SER A 190 -23.53 -4.36 2.95
CA SER A 190 -24.11 -3.57 1.87
C SER A 190 -25.18 -2.59 2.35
N SER A 191 -25.32 -2.37 3.66
CA SER A 191 -26.33 -1.47 4.23
C SER A 191 -26.08 0.00 3.89
N VAL A 192 -24.85 0.34 3.54
CA VAL A 192 -24.43 1.70 3.16
C VAL A 192 -23.86 1.69 1.75
N ARG A 193 -24.13 2.76 1.01
CA ARG A 193 -23.57 2.95 -0.32
C ARG A 193 -22.04 3.13 -0.22
N PRO A 194 -21.23 2.43 -1.04
CA PRO A 194 -19.78 2.59 -1.01
C PRO A 194 -19.35 4.04 -1.22
N LEU A 195 -18.34 4.48 -0.46
CA LEU A 195 -17.76 5.82 -0.56
C LEU A 195 -17.26 6.12 -1.98
N LEU A 196 -16.65 5.12 -2.63
CA LEU A 196 -16.21 5.19 -4.02
C LEU A 196 -17.19 4.45 -4.92
N PRO A 197 -17.86 5.15 -5.87
CA PRO A 197 -18.66 4.48 -6.89
C PRO A 197 -17.81 3.51 -7.72
N ASN A 198 -18.38 2.36 -8.11
CA ASN A 198 -17.66 1.33 -8.88
C ASN A 198 -16.98 1.86 -10.15
N TRP A 199 -17.59 2.84 -10.85
CA TRP A 199 -16.98 3.43 -12.05
C TRP A 199 -15.66 4.15 -11.76
N VAL A 200 -15.47 4.69 -10.55
CA VAL A 200 -14.23 5.34 -10.12
C VAL A 200 -13.13 4.30 -9.94
N LEU A 201 -13.45 3.15 -9.32
CA LEU A 201 -12.51 2.03 -9.18
C LEU A 201 -12.09 1.49 -10.55
N VAL A 202 -13.05 1.30 -11.46
CA VAL A 202 -12.76 0.90 -12.85
C VAL A 202 -11.90 1.94 -13.56
N PHE A 203 -12.15 3.23 -13.34
CA PHE A 203 -11.35 4.31 -13.90
C PHE A 203 -9.90 4.29 -13.38
N PHE A 204 -9.70 4.08 -12.08
CA PHE A 204 -8.36 3.93 -11.47
C PHE A 204 -7.59 2.75 -12.06
N VAL A 205 -8.23 1.57 -12.15
CA VAL A 205 -7.62 0.40 -12.79
C VAL A 205 -7.27 0.69 -14.26
N ARG A 206 -8.15 1.36 -15.01
CA ARG A 206 -7.85 1.74 -16.41
C ARG A 206 -6.69 2.73 -16.54
N CYS A 207 -6.54 3.66 -15.61
CA CYS A 207 -5.37 4.54 -15.57
C CYS A 207 -4.11 3.74 -15.27
N TYR A 208 -4.12 2.91 -14.24
CA TYR A 208 -2.97 2.08 -13.87
C TYR A 208 -2.56 1.14 -15.01
N MET A 209 -3.52 0.58 -15.74
CA MET A 209 -3.29 -0.30 -16.89
C MET A 209 -3.20 0.44 -18.23
N ALA A 210 -2.97 1.76 -18.24
CA ALA A 210 -2.99 2.55 -19.48
C ALA A 210 -1.88 2.18 -20.49
N GLY A 211 -0.84 1.47 -20.06
CA GLY A 211 0.21 0.90 -20.92
C GLY A 211 -0.22 -0.31 -21.74
N PHE A 212 -1.37 -0.91 -21.45
CA PHE A 212 -1.89 -2.09 -22.15
C PHE A 212 -3.00 -1.73 -23.15
N ALA A 213 -3.09 -2.49 -24.24
CA ALA A 213 -4.26 -2.45 -25.11
C ALA A 213 -5.49 -3.05 -24.39
N ASP A 214 -6.68 -2.55 -24.68
CA ASP A 214 -7.90 -2.91 -23.91
C ASP A 214 -8.19 -4.41 -23.91
N LYS A 215 -7.90 -5.09 -25.03
CA LYS A 215 -8.05 -6.55 -25.16
C LYS A 215 -7.11 -7.34 -24.25
N ASP A 216 -5.97 -6.78 -23.87
CA ASP A 216 -4.92 -7.44 -23.09
C ASP A 216 -5.07 -7.17 -21.58
N ILE A 217 -5.84 -6.13 -21.20
CA ILE A 217 -6.08 -5.76 -19.80
C ILE A 217 -6.58 -6.96 -18.97
N PRO A 218 -7.60 -7.74 -19.39
CA PRO A 218 -8.09 -8.86 -18.57
C PRO A 218 -7.00 -9.88 -18.23
N SER A 219 -6.10 -10.17 -19.17
CA SER A 219 -4.97 -11.08 -18.92
C SER A 219 -3.91 -10.43 -18.04
N ALA A 220 -3.60 -9.15 -18.26
CA ALA A 220 -2.63 -8.41 -17.45
C ALA A 220 -3.06 -8.25 -15.98
N LEU A 221 -4.37 -8.19 -15.70
CA LEU A 221 -4.89 -8.18 -14.33
C LEU A 221 -4.64 -9.50 -13.56
N ALA A 222 -4.29 -10.58 -14.25
CA ALA A 222 -3.90 -11.85 -13.64
C ALA A 222 -2.39 -11.92 -13.32
N ASP A 223 -1.59 -10.91 -13.68
CA ASP A 223 -0.18 -10.81 -13.27
C ASP A 223 -0.13 -10.61 -11.73
N PRO A 224 0.63 -11.43 -10.97
CA PRO A 224 0.80 -11.25 -9.52
C PRO A 224 1.36 -9.89 -9.11
N ARG A 225 2.02 -9.16 -10.01
CA ARG A 225 2.47 -7.77 -9.79
C ARG A 225 1.34 -6.75 -9.91
N VAL A 226 0.17 -7.15 -10.42
CA VAL A 226 -1.04 -6.32 -10.47
C VAL A 226 -2.05 -6.81 -9.44
N SER A 227 -2.24 -8.12 -9.32
CA SER A 227 -3.11 -8.77 -8.35
C SER A 227 -2.28 -9.64 -7.41
N PRO A 228 -1.67 -9.08 -6.35
CA PRO A 228 -0.79 -9.81 -5.44
C PRO A 228 -1.48 -10.96 -4.71
N ALA A 229 -2.82 -10.99 -4.65
CA ALA A 229 -3.56 -12.17 -4.22
C ALA A 229 -3.21 -13.43 -5.04
N LEU A 230 -2.67 -13.30 -6.25
CA LEU A 230 -2.24 -14.42 -7.10
C LEU A 230 -0.78 -14.82 -6.91
N ALA A 231 -0.01 -14.06 -6.12
CA ALA A 231 1.35 -14.45 -5.76
C ALA A 231 1.36 -15.74 -4.92
N ASP A 232 2.50 -16.41 -4.90
CA ASP A 232 2.73 -17.52 -3.99
C ASP A 232 2.63 -17.03 -2.53
N PRO A 233 1.66 -17.51 -1.73
CA PRO A 233 1.48 -17.07 -0.36
C PRO A 233 2.69 -17.33 0.53
N ALA A 234 3.55 -18.30 0.19
CA ALA A 234 4.78 -18.57 0.93
C ALA A 234 5.86 -17.46 0.81
N ARG A 235 5.70 -16.56 -0.16
CA ARG A 235 6.62 -15.41 -0.37
C ARG A 235 6.31 -14.21 0.52
N TYR A 236 5.15 -14.19 1.17
CA TYR A 236 4.80 -13.10 2.08
C TYR A 236 5.66 -13.14 3.36
N PRO A 237 5.92 -11.99 4.00
CA PRO A 237 6.62 -11.93 5.28
C PRO A 237 5.96 -12.82 6.34
N ARG A 238 6.77 -13.37 7.24
CA ARG A 238 6.29 -14.27 8.30
C ARG A 238 5.32 -13.58 9.25
N VAL A 239 5.42 -12.27 9.42
CA VAL A 239 4.47 -11.51 10.24
C VAL A 239 3.68 -10.58 9.34
N CYS A 240 2.37 -10.82 9.22
CA CYS A 240 1.47 -10.05 8.37
C CYS A 240 0.28 -9.52 9.18
N GLY A 241 -0.04 -8.24 8.99
CA GLY A 241 -1.26 -7.59 9.48
C GLY A 241 -2.14 -7.17 8.31
N ILE A 242 -3.44 -7.48 8.33
CA ILE A 242 -4.39 -7.07 7.29
C ILE A 242 -5.65 -6.51 7.95
N VAL A 243 -5.91 -5.22 7.78
CA VAL A 243 -7.16 -4.59 8.22
C VAL A 243 -8.09 -4.42 7.02
N THR A 244 -9.36 -4.81 7.13
CA THR A 244 -10.38 -4.58 6.09
C THR A 244 -11.51 -3.70 6.60
N ALA A 245 -12.39 -3.26 5.71
CA ALA A 245 -13.59 -2.48 6.04
C ALA A 245 -14.85 -3.24 5.64
N ALA A 246 -15.84 -3.32 6.53
CA ALA A 246 -17.05 -4.09 6.25
C ALA A 246 -17.85 -3.58 5.06
N GLN A 247 -17.83 -2.28 4.79
CA GLN A 247 -18.55 -1.65 3.67
C GLN A 247 -17.68 -1.47 2.42
N ASP A 248 -16.60 -2.26 2.31
CA ASP A 248 -15.68 -2.24 1.17
C ASP A 248 -15.76 -3.52 0.33
N THR A 249 -15.94 -3.35 -0.97
CA THR A 249 -15.95 -4.43 -1.97
C THR A 249 -14.63 -5.19 -2.10
N MET A 250 -13.51 -4.64 -1.60
CA MET A 250 -12.20 -5.29 -1.60
C MET A 250 -11.95 -6.19 -0.39
N ALA A 251 -12.78 -6.09 0.66
CA ALA A 251 -12.52 -6.74 1.94
C ALA A 251 -12.36 -8.26 1.82
N GLN A 252 -13.26 -8.91 1.11
CA GLN A 252 -13.24 -10.37 0.99
C GLN A 252 -11.99 -10.89 0.27
N ASP A 253 -11.43 -10.14 -0.70
CA ASP A 253 -10.21 -10.57 -1.38
C ASP A 253 -9.00 -10.47 -0.47
N ALA A 254 -8.92 -9.41 0.34
CA ALA A 254 -7.87 -9.25 1.35
C ALA A 254 -7.94 -10.31 2.45
N GLU A 255 -9.15 -10.67 2.89
CA GLU A 255 -9.39 -11.74 3.87
C GLU A 255 -9.03 -13.13 3.34
N ARG A 256 -9.38 -13.41 2.07
CA ARG A 256 -8.95 -14.65 1.40
C ARG A 256 -7.44 -14.72 1.26
N LEU A 257 -6.77 -13.60 0.98
CA LEU A 257 -5.32 -13.54 0.98
C LEU A 257 -4.75 -13.84 2.37
N ALA A 258 -5.30 -13.25 3.43
CA ALA A 258 -4.89 -13.52 4.81
C ALA A 258 -4.92 -15.02 5.14
N GLY A 259 -6.04 -15.69 4.85
CA GLY A 259 -6.18 -17.13 5.07
C GLY A 259 -5.20 -17.98 4.23
N ARG A 260 -4.89 -17.55 3.00
CA ARG A 260 -3.89 -18.24 2.16
C ARG A 260 -2.47 -18.09 2.69
N ILE A 261 -2.09 -16.92 3.20
CA ILE A 261 -0.79 -16.69 3.85
C ILE A 261 -0.68 -17.53 5.12
N GLU A 262 -1.75 -17.54 5.93
CA GLU A 262 -1.80 -18.32 7.17
C GLU A 262 -1.63 -19.82 6.91
N GLU A 263 -2.37 -20.38 5.94
CA GLU A 263 -2.28 -21.81 5.62
C GLU A 263 -0.91 -22.18 5.05
N ALA A 264 -0.34 -21.37 4.14
CA ALA A 264 1.00 -21.61 3.59
C ALA A 264 2.11 -21.47 4.65
N GLY A 265 1.87 -20.63 5.66
CA GLY A 265 2.77 -20.30 6.76
C GLY A 265 2.53 -21.08 8.06
N LYS A 266 1.66 -22.08 8.06
CA LYS A 266 1.20 -22.78 9.28
C LYS A 266 2.37 -23.22 10.18
N GLY A 267 2.36 -22.75 11.43
CA GLY A 267 3.41 -23.00 12.44
C GLY A 267 4.70 -22.20 12.27
N ARG A 268 4.79 -21.32 11.26
CA ARG A 268 5.99 -20.55 10.87
C ARG A 268 5.75 -19.06 10.65
N SER A 269 4.49 -18.65 10.55
CA SER A 269 4.04 -17.29 10.27
C SER A 269 2.94 -16.88 11.24
N VAL A 270 2.88 -15.60 11.57
CA VAL A 270 1.83 -14.95 12.35
C VAL A 270 1.03 -14.05 11.41
N VAL A 271 -0.26 -14.35 11.24
CA VAL A 271 -1.16 -13.54 10.42
C VAL A 271 -2.25 -12.99 11.32
N VAL A 272 -2.28 -11.68 11.48
CA VAL A 272 -3.34 -10.96 12.20
C VAL A 272 -4.20 -10.28 11.16
N TRP A 273 -5.51 -10.51 11.17
CA TRP A 273 -6.42 -9.74 10.33
C TRP A 273 -7.72 -9.43 11.07
N GLU A 274 -8.26 -8.24 10.81
CA GLU A 274 -9.50 -7.79 11.43
C GLU A 274 -10.30 -6.93 10.46
N ARG A 275 -11.61 -7.20 10.38
CA ARG A 275 -12.56 -6.38 9.64
C ARG A 275 -13.12 -5.29 10.54
N MET A 276 -12.97 -4.04 10.13
CA MET A 276 -13.56 -2.90 10.80
C MET A 276 -15.04 -2.77 10.42
N GLU A 277 -15.91 -3.05 11.39
CA GLU A 277 -17.37 -2.97 11.22
C GLU A 277 -17.88 -1.53 11.20
N GLY A 278 -18.90 -1.27 10.36
CA GLY A 278 -19.58 0.02 10.27
C GLY A 278 -18.81 1.12 9.53
N VAL A 279 -17.75 0.77 8.80
CA VAL A 279 -16.92 1.70 8.02
C VAL A 279 -16.69 1.20 6.60
N GLY A 280 -16.51 2.16 5.67
CA GLY A 280 -16.19 1.91 4.27
C GLY A 280 -14.73 2.15 3.92
N HIS A 281 -14.38 2.00 2.64
CA HIS A 281 -13.01 2.18 2.15
C HIS A 281 -12.43 3.55 2.54
N ALA A 282 -11.16 3.58 2.96
CA ALA A 282 -10.43 4.79 3.36
C ALA A 282 -11.08 5.62 4.51
N TRP A 283 -11.87 4.98 5.38
CA TRP A 283 -12.55 5.67 6.48
C TRP A 283 -11.59 6.45 7.37
N ASP A 284 -10.40 5.92 7.63
CA ASP A 284 -9.38 6.46 8.54
C ASP A 284 -8.85 7.82 8.08
N LYS A 285 -8.95 8.13 6.78
CA LYS A 285 -8.41 9.36 6.19
C LYS A 285 -9.29 10.59 6.42
N PHE A 286 -10.56 10.39 6.73
CA PHE A 286 -11.56 11.47 6.85
C PHE A 286 -12.20 11.54 8.23
N VAL A 287 -11.59 10.88 9.22
CA VAL A 287 -12.09 10.87 10.60
C VAL A 287 -11.76 12.19 11.29
N LYS A 288 -12.77 12.84 11.86
CA LYS A 288 -12.60 13.95 12.80
C LYS A 288 -12.38 13.42 14.21
N ASP A 289 -11.55 14.11 14.99
CA ASP A 289 -11.26 13.79 16.39
C ASP A 289 -12.54 13.64 17.23
N GLY A 290 -12.68 12.50 17.93
CA GLY A 290 -13.83 12.25 18.81
C GLY A 290 -13.96 10.79 19.26
N GLU A 291 -13.66 10.52 20.54
CA GLU A 291 -13.58 9.17 21.14
C GLU A 291 -14.86 8.33 21.11
N GLY A 292 -16.02 8.90 20.74
CA GLY A 292 -17.30 8.18 20.62
C GLY A 292 -17.78 7.89 19.19
N ALA A 293 -17.15 8.47 18.17
CA ALA A 293 -17.60 8.28 16.80
C ALA A 293 -17.12 6.94 16.25
N VAL A 294 -18.02 6.13 15.66
CA VAL A 294 -17.67 4.79 15.11
C VAL A 294 -16.42 4.84 14.21
N PRO A 295 -16.29 5.76 13.22
CA PRO A 295 -15.09 5.83 12.38
C PRO A 295 -13.79 6.10 13.16
N TRP A 296 -13.85 6.88 14.25
CA TRP A 296 -12.70 7.16 15.11
C TRP A 296 -12.28 5.93 15.88
N VAL A 297 -13.21 5.30 16.58
CA VAL A 297 -12.93 4.06 17.34
C VAL A 297 -12.35 2.97 16.43
N ARG A 298 -12.88 2.84 15.20
CA ARG A 298 -12.35 1.88 14.21
C ARG A 298 -10.95 2.25 13.70
N ARG A 299 -10.66 3.54 13.49
CA ARG A 299 -9.31 3.98 13.12
C ARG A 299 -8.31 3.69 14.24
N GLU A 300 -8.65 4.03 15.48
CA GLU A 300 -7.76 3.81 16.62
C GLU A 300 -7.50 2.32 16.83
N ARG A 301 -8.52 1.45 16.66
CA ARG A 301 -8.33 0.00 16.66
C ARG A 301 -7.42 -0.46 15.52
N ALA A 302 -7.68 -0.01 14.30
CA ALA A 302 -6.89 -0.40 13.12
C ALA A 302 -5.41 -0.01 13.25
N TYR A 303 -5.12 1.18 13.78
CA TYR A 303 -3.75 1.62 14.03
C TYR A 303 -3.14 0.89 15.23
N GLY A 304 -3.92 0.56 16.25
CA GLY A 304 -3.48 -0.32 17.36
C GLY A 304 -3.04 -1.70 16.87
N ILE A 305 -3.78 -2.31 15.93
CA ILE A 305 -3.37 -3.57 15.29
C ILE A 305 -2.01 -3.43 14.60
N ALA A 306 -1.77 -2.31 13.91
CA ALA A 306 -0.46 -2.09 13.28
C ALA A 306 0.67 -1.98 14.31
N VAL A 307 0.43 -1.32 15.46
CA VAL A 307 1.39 -1.25 16.56
C VAL A 307 1.67 -2.65 17.13
N GLU A 308 0.62 -3.44 17.37
CA GLU A 308 0.73 -4.82 17.85
C GLU A 308 1.55 -5.68 16.86
N VAL A 309 1.18 -5.67 15.58
CA VAL A 309 1.82 -6.47 14.52
C VAL A 309 3.27 -6.06 14.29
N LEU A 310 3.56 -4.77 14.17
CA LEU A 310 4.93 -4.29 13.94
C LEU A 310 5.81 -4.38 15.19
N GLY A 311 5.21 -4.51 16.37
CA GLY A 311 5.89 -4.66 17.66
C GLY A 311 6.44 -6.07 17.93
N MET A 312 5.97 -7.09 17.20
CA MET A 312 6.41 -8.49 17.33
C MET A 312 7.89 -8.69 16.95
#